data_AF-A0A8S4N4N4-F1
#
_entry.id   AF-A0A8S4N4N4-F1
#
_cell.length_a   1.000
_cell.length_b   1.000
_cell.length_c   1.000
_cell.angle_alpha   90.00
_cell.angle_beta   90.00
_cell.angle_gamma   90.00
#
_symmetry.space_group_name_H-M   'P 1'
#
loop_
_entity.id
_entity.type
_entity.pdbx_description
1 polymer ?
#
loop_
_entity_poly.entity_id
_entity_poly.type
_entity_poly.pdbx_seq_one_letter_code
_entity_poly.pdbx_strand_id
1 'polypeptide(L)'
;MTSENDTLIVVTADHGHVLAFGGYSERGNPILGKTFFHAADDKPYTTLTYGNGPGYQGVYNNTGADPEDITTREDLENVDTSDPNYRQQSSVPRSSETHSGEDVIVMANGPMAHLFYGVQEQSYVAHAMAYASCVGENKMHCNRP
;
A
#
# COMPACT_ATOMS: atom_id res chain seq x y z
N MET A 1 -4.91 16.11 24.16
CA MET A 1 -4.09 16.02 22.92
C MET A 1 -2.63 16.19 23.33
N THR A 2 -1.70 15.46 22.72
CA THR A 2 -0.27 15.46 23.06
C THR A 2 0.43 16.74 22.58
N SER A 3 1.61 17.06 23.14
CA SER A 3 2.42 18.24 22.80
C SER A 3 3.69 17.79 22.05
N GLU A 4 4.05 18.50 20.97
CA GLU A 4 5.27 18.18 20.20
C GLU A 4 6.56 18.47 20.97
N ASN A 5 6.49 19.22 22.07
CA ASN A 5 7.67 19.53 22.89
C ASN A 5 8.11 18.35 23.78
N ASP A 6 7.22 17.42 24.08
CA ASP A 6 7.48 16.31 25.01
C ASP A 6 7.00 14.95 24.50
N THR A 7 6.36 14.90 23.32
CA THR A 7 5.83 13.68 22.73
C THR A 7 6.46 13.45 21.36
N LEU A 8 7.18 12.33 21.22
CA LEU A 8 7.60 11.81 19.92
C LEU A 8 6.46 10.99 19.31
N ILE A 9 5.98 11.41 18.15
CA ILE A 9 4.99 10.70 17.34
C ILE A 9 5.71 10.07 16.16
N VAL A 10 5.62 8.75 16.02
CA VAL A 10 6.18 7.99 14.89
C VAL A 10 5.06 7.26 14.17
N VAL A 11 5.02 7.40 12.85
CA VAL A 11 4.08 6.72 11.95
C VAL A 11 4.87 5.89 10.96
N THR A 12 4.56 4.60 10.87
CA THR A 12 5.16 3.66 9.91
C THR A 12 4.15 2.57 9.57
N ALA A 13 4.44 1.77 8.56
CA ALA A 13 3.82 0.46 8.35
C ALA A 13 4.76 -0.66 8.84
N ASP A 14 4.20 -1.84 9.04
CA ASP A 14 4.94 -3.09 9.24
C ASP A 14 5.38 -3.71 7.91
N HIS A 15 4.55 -3.57 6.86
CA HIS A 15 4.87 -3.94 5.47
C HIS A 15 3.99 -3.18 4.46
N GLY A 16 4.32 -3.32 3.17
CA GLY A 16 3.48 -2.83 2.08
C GLY A 16 2.45 -3.85 1.58
N HIS A 17 1.78 -3.49 0.49
CA HIS A 17 0.92 -4.36 -0.31
C HIS A 17 1.26 -4.22 -1.80
N VAL A 18 0.93 -5.21 -2.63
CA VAL A 18 1.24 -5.19 -4.09
C VAL A 18 0.33 -4.25 -4.88
N LEU A 19 -0.03 -3.11 -4.29
CA LEU A 19 -0.80 -2.04 -4.87
C LEU A 19 0.05 -1.25 -5.86
N ALA A 20 -0.52 -1.02 -7.04
CA ALA A 20 -0.01 -0.06 -8.01
C ALA A 20 -1.02 1.08 -8.16
N PHE A 21 -0.52 2.31 -8.04
CA PHE A 21 -1.22 3.52 -8.47
C PHE A 21 -0.60 3.96 -9.79
N GLY A 22 -1.32 3.77 -10.88
CA GLY A 22 -0.83 4.09 -12.23
C GLY A 22 -1.89 4.72 -13.14
N GLY A 23 -1.62 4.62 -14.44
CA GLY A 23 -2.39 5.28 -15.49
C GLY A 23 -2.00 6.75 -15.68
N TYR A 24 -2.70 7.41 -16.60
CA TYR A 24 -2.54 8.84 -16.90
C TYR A 24 -3.86 9.59 -16.66
N SER A 25 -4.49 9.31 -15.52
CA SER A 25 -5.73 9.97 -15.11
C SER A 25 -5.51 11.46 -14.88
N GLU A 26 -6.46 12.29 -15.33
CA GLU A 26 -6.40 13.73 -15.12
C GLU A 26 -6.48 14.11 -13.64
N ARG A 27 -5.95 15.29 -13.29
CA ARG A 27 -6.05 15.82 -11.92
C ARG A 27 -7.52 16.00 -11.54
N GLY A 28 -7.93 15.35 -10.46
CA GLY A 28 -9.32 15.38 -9.97
C GLY A 28 -10.11 14.11 -10.32
N ASN A 29 -9.55 13.19 -11.10
CA ASN A 29 -10.13 11.86 -11.26
C ASN A 29 -10.26 11.16 -9.88
N PRO A 30 -11.40 10.54 -9.56
CA PRO A 30 -11.53 9.78 -8.32
C PRO A 30 -10.47 8.68 -8.24
N ILE A 31 -9.86 8.49 -7.06
CA ILE A 31 -8.80 7.49 -6.88
C ILE A 31 -9.29 6.05 -7.13
N LEU A 32 -10.57 5.78 -6.80
CA LEU A 32 -11.25 4.51 -7.09
C LEU A 32 -11.84 4.47 -8.51
N GLY A 33 -11.62 5.51 -9.30
CA GLY A 33 -12.19 5.68 -10.63
C GLY A 33 -11.41 4.96 -11.72
N LYS A 34 -12.08 4.84 -12.87
CA LYS A 34 -11.50 4.39 -14.13
C LYS A 34 -10.56 5.45 -14.70
N THR A 35 -9.58 5.03 -15.48
CA THR A 35 -8.71 5.93 -16.24
C THR A 35 -9.42 6.43 -17.49
N PHE A 36 -9.05 7.62 -17.98
CA PHE A 36 -9.61 8.17 -19.21
C PHE A 36 -9.20 7.38 -20.46
N PHE A 37 -7.98 6.87 -20.50
CA PHE A 37 -7.49 6.04 -21.59
C PHE A 37 -7.89 4.58 -21.38
N HIS A 38 -8.31 3.92 -22.45
CA HIS A 38 -8.52 2.47 -22.45
C HIS A 38 -7.18 1.72 -22.49
N ALA A 39 -7.21 0.47 -22.05
CA ALA A 39 -6.08 -0.43 -22.24
C ALA A 39 -6.00 -0.93 -23.69
N ALA A 40 -5.00 -1.77 -23.99
CA ALA A 40 -4.77 -2.29 -25.35
C ALA A 40 -5.92 -3.18 -25.89
N ASP A 41 -6.80 -3.65 -25.00
CA ASP A 41 -8.01 -4.42 -25.32
C ASP A 41 -9.26 -3.53 -25.50
N ASP A 42 -9.07 -2.21 -25.59
CA ASP A 42 -10.12 -1.18 -25.74
C ASP A 42 -11.16 -1.15 -24.62
N LYS A 43 -10.81 -1.69 -23.44
CA LYS A 43 -11.66 -1.66 -22.25
C LYS A 43 -11.12 -0.67 -21.21
N PRO A 44 -11.98 -0.01 -20.41
CA PRO A 44 -11.53 0.82 -19.29
C PRO A 44 -10.78 0.01 -18.23
N TYR A 45 -9.85 0.65 -17.51
CA TYR A 45 -9.16 0.06 -16.34
C TYR A 45 -9.14 1.07 -15.19
N THR A 46 -8.88 0.61 -13.97
CA THR A 46 -8.86 1.48 -12.78
C THR A 46 -7.51 2.14 -12.55
N THR A 47 -7.54 3.30 -11.90
CA THR A 47 -6.33 4.03 -11.46
C THR A 47 -5.49 3.18 -10.48
N LEU A 48 -6.15 2.35 -9.66
CA LEU A 48 -5.53 1.41 -8.74
C LEU A 48 -5.65 -0.02 -9.28
N THR A 49 -4.56 -0.79 -9.19
CA THR A 49 -4.53 -2.23 -9.49
C THR A 49 -3.66 -2.96 -8.48
N TYR A 50 -3.75 -4.29 -8.43
CA TYR A 50 -2.89 -5.12 -7.58
C TYR A 50 -2.05 -6.09 -8.39
N GLY A 51 -0.83 -6.41 -7.93
CA GLY A 51 0.01 -7.41 -8.58
C GLY A 51 -0.62 -8.82 -8.55
N ASN A 52 -1.30 -9.17 -7.47
CA ASN A 52 -2.05 -10.41 -7.32
C ASN A 52 -3.26 -10.20 -6.40
N GLY A 53 -4.15 -11.18 -6.35
CA GLY A 53 -5.30 -11.13 -5.43
C GLY A 53 -6.57 -11.73 -5.99
N PRO A 54 -7.68 -11.58 -5.25
CA PRO A 54 -8.98 -12.13 -5.62
C PRO A 54 -9.74 -11.27 -6.63
N GLY A 55 -9.15 -10.16 -7.08
CA GLY A 55 -9.68 -9.32 -8.14
C GLY A 55 -9.28 -9.77 -9.55
N TYR A 56 -8.48 -10.85 -9.68
CA TYR A 56 -8.24 -11.46 -10.99
C TYR A 56 -9.55 -12.04 -11.52
N GLN A 57 -9.97 -11.55 -12.69
CA GLN A 57 -11.24 -11.93 -13.31
C GLN A 57 -11.09 -13.04 -14.35
N GLY A 58 -9.88 -13.53 -14.63
CA GLY A 58 -9.74 -14.68 -15.49
C GLY A 58 -10.18 -15.97 -14.81
N VAL A 59 -10.71 -16.90 -15.60
CA VAL A 59 -11.26 -18.18 -15.14
C VAL A 59 -10.22 -18.95 -14.33
N TYR A 60 -10.43 -19.01 -13.00
CA TYR A 60 -9.85 -20.05 -12.17
C TYR A 60 -10.71 -21.29 -12.38
N ASN A 61 -10.26 -22.18 -13.25
CA ASN A 61 -11.06 -23.29 -13.73
C ASN A 61 -11.19 -24.40 -12.67
N ASN A 62 -12.09 -24.21 -11.69
CA ASN A 62 -12.61 -25.30 -10.86
C ASN A 62 -14.01 -25.76 -11.34
N THR A 63 -14.50 -25.25 -12.47
CA THR A 63 -15.84 -25.53 -13.02
C THR A 63 -15.85 -26.15 -14.42
N GLY A 64 -14.69 -26.49 -15.00
CA GLY A 64 -14.64 -27.19 -16.29
C GLY A 64 -14.97 -26.31 -17.51
N ALA A 65 -14.68 -25.01 -17.43
CA ALA A 65 -14.66 -24.14 -18.60
C ALA A 65 -13.58 -24.57 -19.60
N ASP A 66 -13.78 -24.25 -20.87
CA ASP A 66 -12.89 -24.67 -21.95
C ASP A 66 -11.52 -23.97 -21.84
N PRO A 67 -10.38 -24.69 -21.91
CA PRO A 67 -9.06 -24.06 -21.99
C PRO A 67 -8.87 -23.14 -23.22
N GLU A 68 -9.77 -23.17 -24.21
CA GLU A 68 -9.82 -22.19 -25.32
C GLU A 68 -10.61 -20.90 -25.00
N ASP A 69 -11.29 -20.81 -23.86
CA ASP A 69 -11.95 -19.58 -23.42
C ASP A 69 -10.89 -18.61 -22.91
N ILE A 70 -10.24 -17.92 -23.85
CA ILE A 70 -9.33 -16.81 -23.59
C ILE A 70 -10.03 -15.90 -22.59
N THR A 71 -9.53 -15.89 -21.36
CA THR A 71 -10.15 -15.15 -20.27
C THR A 71 -9.99 -13.67 -20.55
N THR A 72 -10.93 -13.09 -21.28
CA THR A 72 -10.87 -11.68 -21.60
C THR A 72 -11.07 -10.91 -20.30
N ARG A 73 -10.23 -9.89 -20.09
CA ARG A 73 -10.34 -9.00 -18.93
C ARG A 73 -11.75 -8.43 -18.85
N GLU A 74 -12.33 -8.37 -17.65
CA GLU A 74 -13.65 -7.76 -17.42
C GLU A 74 -13.67 -6.34 -17.98
N ASP A 75 -14.75 -6.02 -18.71
CA ASP A 75 -15.02 -4.67 -19.17
C ASP A 75 -15.64 -3.85 -18.03
N LEU A 76 -14.95 -2.79 -17.63
CA LEU A 76 -15.38 -1.95 -16.53
C LEU A 76 -16.32 -0.83 -16.94
N GLU A 77 -16.71 -0.69 -18.21
CA GLU A 77 -17.54 0.44 -18.70
C GLU A 77 -18.76 0.71 -17.80
N ASN A 78 -19.52 -0.34 -17.49
CA ASN A 78 -20.74 -0.26 -16.68
C ASN A 78 -20.56 -0.74 -15.22
N VAL A 79 -19.31 -0.93 -14.78
CA VAL A 79 -19.00 -1.35 -13.41
C VAL A 79 -18.84 -0.13 -12.50
N ASP A 80 -19.49 -0.15 -11.32
CA ASP A 80 -19.25 0.82 -10.27
C ASP A 80 -17.99 0.43 -9.48
N THR A 81 -16.87 1.05 -9.83
CA THR A 81 -15.58 0.79 -9.18
C THR A 81 -15.44 1.48 -7.82
N SER A 82 -16.44 2.27 -7.40
CA SER A 82 -16.51 2.91 -6.09
C SER A 82 -17.30 2.11 -5.05
N ASP A 83 -17.94 1.00 -5.45
CA ASP A 83 -18.59 0.07 -4.52
C ASP A 83 -17.54 -0.39 -3.47
N PRO A 84 -17.85 -0.31 -2.16
CA PRO A 84 -16.95 -0.76 -1.10
C PRO A 84 -16.51 -2.23 -1.20
N ASN A 85 -17.26 -3.06 -1.96
CA ASN A 85 -16.96 -4.45 -2.21
C ASN A 85 -16.30 -4.71 -3.57
N TYR A 86 -16.12 -3.68 -4.40
CA TYR A 86 -15.41 -3.81 -5.66
C TYR A 86 -13.94 -4.19 -5.39
N ARG A 87 -13.49 -5.27 -6.04
CA ARG A 87 -12.12 -5.76 -5.96
C ARG A 87 -11.38 -5.31 -7.21
N GLN A 88 -10.40 -4.42 -7.03
CA GLN A 88 -9.58 -3.94 -8.15
C GLN A 88 -8.92 -5.12 -8.87
N GLN A 89 -8.83 -5.00 -10.19
CA GLN A 89 -8.23 -6.04 -11.04
C GLN A 89 -6.78 -6.32 -10.61
N SER A 90 -6.40 -7.60 -10.67
CA SER A 90 -5.03 -8.04 -10.36
C SER A 90 -4.45 -8.93 -11.45
N SER A 91 -3.12 -9.02 -11.53
CA SER A 91 -2.43 -9.78 -12.60
C SER A 91 -2.32 -11.29 -12.34
N VAL A 92 -2.23 -11.71 -11.07
CA VAL A 92 -2.12 -13.14 -10.70
C VAL A 92 -3.25 -13.55 -9.74
N PRO A 93 -4.03 -14.60 -10.05
CA PRO A 93 -5.17 -15.01 -9.22
C PRO A 93 -4.72 -15.59 -7.88
N ARG A 94 -5.29 -15.05 -6.80
CA ARG A 94 -5.12 -15.55 -5.43
C ARG A 94 -6.43 -15.39 -4.65
N SER A 95 -6.66 -16.21 -3.64
CA SER A 95 -7.81 -16.00 -2.73
C SER A 95 -7.64 -14.78 -1.82
N SER A 96 -6.39 -14.38 -1.57
CA SER A 96 -5.99 -13.18 -0.83
C SER A 96 -4.81 -12.54 -1.54
N GLU A 97 -4.84 -11.22 -1.62
CA GLU A 97 -3.67 -10.45 -2.03
C GLU A 97 -2.53 -10.67 -1.02
N THR A 98 -1.28 -10.51 -1.47
CA THR A 98 -0.07 -10.69 -0.67
C THR A 98 0.54 -9.36 -0.24
N HIS A 99 1.19 -9.35 0.91
CA HIS A 99 2.09 -8.25 1.29
C HIS A 99 3.18 -8.03 0.23
N SER A 100 3.71 -6.82 0.19
CA SER A 100 4.87 -6.47 -0.64
C SER A 100 6.11 -6.21 0.20
N GLY A 101 7.27 -6.24 -0.44
CA GLY A 101 8.59 -6.22 0.18
C GLY A 101 9.42 -4.98 -0.12
N GLU A 102 8.80 -3.91 -0.64
CA GLU A 102 9.44 -2.60 -0.75
C GLU A 102 9.59 -1.91 0.61
N ASP A 103 10.49 -0.94 0.68
CA ASP A 103 10.66 -0.11 1.85
C ASP A 103 9.38 0.69 2.16
N VAL A 104 9.00 0.73 3.44
CA VAL A 104 7.87 1.55 3.93
C VAL A 104 8.37 2.85 4.55
N ILE A 105 7.52 3.89 4.54
CA ILE A 105 7.88 5.19 5.09
C ILE A 105 7.87 5.17 6.63
N VAL A 106 8.85 5.84 7.23
CA VAL A 106 8.82 6.23 8.64
C VAL A 106 8.74 7.76 8.72
N MET A 107 7.68 8.28 9.32
CA MET A 107 7.52 9.71 9.60
C MET A 107 7.60 9.94 11.11
N ALA A 108 8.34 10.96 11.52
CA ALA A 108 8.51 11.29 12.93
C ALA A 108 8.35 12.78 13.19
N ASN A 109 7.72 13.13 14.32
CA ASN A 109 7.59 14.50 14.80
C ASN A 109 7.75 14.58 16.32
N GLY A 110 8.34 15.65 16.84
CA GLY A 110 8.61 15.85 18.26
C GLY A 110 10.06 15.59 18.69
N PRO A 111 10.33 15.32 19.99
CA PRO A 111 11.68 15.19 20.51
C PRO A 111 12.47 14.09 19.81
N MET A 112 13.69 14.42 19.39
CA MET A 112 14.59 13.50 18.68
C MET A 112 14.07 12.96 17.34
N ALA A 113 13.04 13.57 16.74
CA ALA A 113 12.53 13.15 15.42
C ALA A 113 13.60 13.18 14.31
N HIS A 114 14.64 14.01 14.45
CA HIS A 114 15.79 14.07 13.53
C HIS A 114 16.62 12.78 13.47
N LEU A 115 16.40 11.81 14.37
CA LEU A 115 17.01 10.48 14.30
C LEU A 115 16.42 9.63 13.16
N PHE A 116 15.20 9.92 12.72
CA PHE A 116 14.54 9.19 11.64
C PHE A 116 14.91 9.82 10.29
N TYR A 117 16.02 9.35 9.71
CA TYR A 117 16.54 9.83 8.43
C TYR A 117 17.13 8.70 7.60
N GLY A 118 17.26 8.95 6.29
CA GLY A 118 17.89 8.01 5.35
C GLY A 118 17.10 6.72 5.20
N VAL A 119 17.81 5.63 4.92
CA VAL A 119 17.27 4.26 4.82
C VAL A 119 17.77 3.49 6.03
N GLN A 120 16.86 2.82 6.73
CA GLN A 120 17.14 2.12 7.99
C GLN A 120 16.48 0.75 7.98
N GLU A 121 17.08 -0.19 8.72
CA GLU A 121 16.43 -1.46 9.06
C GLU A 121 15.20 -1.21 9.95
N GLN A 122 14.12 -1.98 9.80
CA GLN A 122 12.88 -1.77 10.56
C GLN A 122 13.10 -1.82 12.09
N SER A 123 14.03 -2.65 12.57
CA SER A 123 14.39 -2.75 13.99
C SER A 123 14.94 -1.44 14.55
N TYR A 124 15.51 -0.57 13.72
CA TYR A 124 16.00 0.75 14.09
C TYR A 124 14.91 1.60 14.78
N VAL A 125 13.65 1.49 14.33
CA VAL A 125 12.53 2.29 14.86
C VAL A 125 12.41 2.11 16.38
N ALA A 126 12.44 0.86 16.85
CA ALA A 126 12.35 0.56 18.28
C ALA A 126 13.56 1.12 19.06
N HIS A 127 14.77 1.01 18.50
CA HIS A 127 15.98 1.53 19.13
C HIS A 127 15.99 3.06 19.20
N ALA A 128 15.58 3.75 18.14
CA ALA A 128 15.49 5.21 18.09
C ALA A 128 14.43 5.73 19.08
N MET A 129 13.27 5.09 19.17
CA MET A 129 12.24 5.42 20.16
C MET A 129 12.73 5.18 21.59
N ALA A 130 13.44 4.07 21.85
CA ALA A 130 13.99 3.77 23.16
C ALA A 130 15.06 4.79 23.58
N TYR A 131 15.86 5.26 22.62
CA TYR A 131 16.85 6.31 22.83
C TYR A 131 16.19 7.65 23.15
N ALA A 132 15.21 8.07 22.35
CA ALA A 132 14.48 9.32 22.54
C ALA A 132 13.74 9.41 23.88
N SER A 133 13.25 8.28 24.39
CA SER A 133 12.47 8.19 25.65
C SER A 133 13.30 7.77 26.87
N CYS A 134 14.61 7.63 26.73
CA CYS A 134 15.52 7.29 27.84
C CYS A 134 15.19 5.96 28.53
N VAL A 135 14.65 4.97 27.80
CA VAL A 135 14.25 3.67 28.37
C VAL A 135 15.24 2.57 28.01
N GLY A 136 15.14 1.44 28.72
CA GLY A 136 16.02 0.28 28.51
C GLY A 136 17.48 0.62 28.80
N GLU A 137 18.36 0.28 27.86
CA GLU A 137 19.81 0.53 27.94
C GLU A 137 20.17 2.02 27.79
N ASN A 138 19.23 2.86 27.31
CA ASN A 138 19.48 4.26 26.99
C ASN A 138 19.23 5.25 28.15
N LYS A 139 18.95 4.77 29.37
CA LYS A 139 18.66 5.63 30.54
C LYS A 139 19.72 6.69 30.82
N MET A 140 20.98 6.39 30.52
CA MET A 140 22.11 7.30 30.79
C MET A 140 22.22 8.46 29.79
N HIS A 141 21.62 8.34 28.60
CA HIS A 141 21.70 9.37 27.56
C HIS A 141 21.12 10.71 28.04
N CYS A 142 20.01 10.65 28.77
CA CYS A 142 19.26 11.81 29.24
C CYS A 142 19.78 12.39 30.56
N ASN A 143 20.81 11.76 31.14
CA ASN A 143 21.51 12.24 32.33
C ASN A 143 22.77 13.06 31.98
N ARG A 144 23.01 13.34 30.69
CA ARG A 144 24.13 14.19 30.28
C ARG A 144 23.79 15.65 30.61
N PRO A 145 24.69 16.38 31.31
CA PRO A 145 24.47 17.74 31.79
C PRO A 145 24.30 18.75 30.65
#